data_AF-A0A0F9SVN8-F1
#
_entry.id   AF-A0A0F9SVN8-F1
#
_cell.length_a   1.000
_cell.length_b   1.000
_cell.length_c   1.000
_cell.angle_alpha   90.00
_cell.angle_beta   90.00
_cell.angle_gamma   90.00
#
_symmetry.space_group_name_H-M   'P 1'
#
loop_
_entity.id
_entity.type
_entity.pdbx_description
1 polymer ?
#
loop_
_entity_poly.entity_id
_entity_poly.type
_entity_poly.pdbx_seq_one_letter_code
_entity_poly.pdbx_strand_id
1 'polypeptide(L)'
;MKQETMKHKLFECACSELNCQFCAGGLGLCTVCGGFEGTLTTDCCGQKLTSKEEAQIYEHGVLDFKDGEWIRARNETSNRRIKNVSRL
;
A
#
# COMPACT_ATOMS: atom_id res chain seq x y z
N MET A 1 0.44 -22.85 10.55
CA MET A 1 0.40 -22.87 9.08
C MET A 1 0.94 -21.53 8.63
N LYS A 2 1.97 -21.48 7.78
CA LYS A 2 2.46 -20.20 7.23
C LYS A 2 1.45 -19.77 6.17
N GLN A 3 0.75 -18.66 6.38
CA GLN A 3 -0.12 -18.11 5.35
C GLN A 3 0.79 -17.61 4.22
N GLU A 4 0.66 -18.19 3.03
CA GLU A 4 1.39 -17.71 1.85
C GLU A 4 0.84 -16.35 1.46
N THR A 5 1.68 -15.32 1.47
CA THR A 5 1.25 -13.97 1.12
C THR A 5 1.07 -13.82 -0.39
N MET A 6 -0.04 -13.22 -0.80
CA MET A 6 -0.36 -13.01 -2.21
C MET A 6 0.55 -11.93 -2.80
N LYS A 7 1.28 -12.26 -3.87
CA LYS A 7 2.14 -11.30 -4.58
C LYS A 7 1.35 -10.51 -5.62
N HIS A 8 1.78 -9.28 -5.87
CA HIS A 8 1.20 -8.45 -6.93
C HIS A 8 1.49 -9.06 -8.29
N LYS A 9 0.44 -9.18 -9.11
CA LYS A 9 0.58 -9.52 -10.52
C LYS A 9 0.63 -8.22 -11.31
N LEU A 10 1.84 -7.73 -11.55
CA LEU A 10 2.05 -6.50 -12.29
C LEU A 10 1.67 -6.70 -13.76
N PHE A 11 1.06 -5.68 -14.34
CA PHE A 11 0.74 -5.63 -15.75
C PHE A 11 2.03 -5.51 -16.55
N GLU A 12 2.21 -6.43 -17.49
CA GLU A 12 3.31 -6.39 -18.46
C GLU A 12 2.77 -5.78 -19.76
N CYS A 13 3.26 -4.59 -20.15
CA CYS A 13 2.91 -4.05 -21.45
C CYS A 13 3.64 -4.83 -22.56
N ALA A 14 2.89 -5.33 -23.53
CA ALA A 14 3.44 -5.98 -24.72
C ALA A 14 3.76 -5.00 -25.87
N CYS A 15 3.73 -3.70 -25.59
CA CYS A 15 3.92 -2.65 -26.59
C CYS A 15 5.40 -2.40 -26.89
N SER A 16 5.74 -2.23 -28.16
CA SER A 16 7.11 -1.93 -28.62
C SER A 16 7.41 -0.42 -28.74
N GLU A 17 6.58 0.42 -28.14
CA GLU A 17 6.69 1.88 -28.21
C GLU A 17 7.66 2.43 -27.17
N LEU A 18 8.62 3.24 -27.63
CA LEU A 18 9.65 3.85 -26.78
C LEU A 18 9.07 4.79 -25.71
N ASN A 19 7.87 5.33 -25.94
CA ASN A 19 7.18 6.29 -25.07
C ASN A 19 6.04 5.69 -24.24
N CYS A 20 5.93 4.35 -24.14
CA CYS A 20 4.90 3.77 -23.30
C CYS A 20 5.21 4.00 -21.81
N GLN A 21 4.28 4.61 -21.08
CA GLN A 21 4.43 4.89 -19.65
C GLN A 21 4.60 3.63 -18.78
N PHE A 22 4.16 2.47 -19.27
CA PHE A 22 4.36 1.17 -18.61
C PHE A 22 5.71 0.52 -18.96
N CYS A 23 6.20 0.65 -20.20
CA CYS A 23 7.50 0.07 -20.62
C CYS A 23 8.70 0.94 -20.26
N ALA A 24 8.54 2.27 -20.23
CA ALA A 24 9.59 3.23 -19.91
C ALA A 24 9.88 3.33 -18.39
N GLY A 25 9.37 2.37 -17.60
CA GLY A 25 9.76 2.15 -16.21
C GLY A 25 8.99 2.93 -15.14
N GLY A 26 7.80 3.47 -15.45
CA GLY A 26 7.17 4.48 -14.58
C GLY A 26 5.87 4.12 -13.86
N LEU A 27 5.20 3.01 -14.17
CA LEU A 27 3.88 2.71 -13.59
C LEU A 27 3.66 1.20 -13.42
N GLY A 28 4.03 0.66 -12.26
CA GLY A 28 3.59 -0.68 -11.86
C GLY A 28 2.08 -0.69 -11.59
N LEU A 29 1.30 -1.42 -12.39
CA LEU A 29 -0.14 -1.63 -12.17
C LEU A 29 -0.41 -3.09 -11.80
N CYS A 30 -0.99 -3.35 -10.64
CA CYS A 30 -1.42 -4.71 -10.30
C CYS A 30 -2.75 -5.05 -10.98
N THR A 31 -2.78 -6.08 -11.82
CA THR A 31 -3.99 -6.51 -12.54
C THR A 31 -5.06 -7.06 -11.58
N VAL A 32 -4.66 -7.52 -10.40
CA VAL A 32 -5.54 -8.07 -9.36
C VAL A 32 -6.16 -6.94 -8.55
N CYS A 33 -5.38 -6.27 -7.71
CA CYS A 33 -5.92 -5.22 -6.83
C CYS A 33 -6.21 -3.89 -7.53
N GLY A 34 -5.70 -3.68 -8.74
CA GLY A 34 -5.91 -2.43 -9.49
C GLY A 34 -5.05 -1.25 -9.01
N GLY A 35 -4.24 -1.44 -7.96
CA GLY A 35 -3.32 -0.41 -7.48
C GLY A 35 -2.21 -0.10 -8.49
N PHE A 36 -1.87 1.18 -8.59
CA PHE A 36 -0.73 1.74 -9.30
C PHE A 36 0.43 2.02 -8.34
N GLU A 37 1.59 2.37 -8.87
CA GLU A 37 2.74 2.83 -8.07
C GLU A 37 2.32 3.93 -7.08
N GLY A 38 2.60 3.72 -5.79
CA GLY A 38 2.12 4.56 -4.68
C GLY A 38 0.81 4.12 -4.02
N THR A 39 -0.01 3.29 -4.67
CA THR A 39 -1.21 2.64 -4.08
C THR A 39 -1.06 1.13 -3.90
N LEU A 40 0.08 0.55 -4.32
CA LEU A 40 0.42 -0.84 -4.03
C LEU A 40 0.77 -1.02 -2.55
N THR A 41 -0.04 -1.82 -1.87
CA THR A 41 0.24 -2.34 -0.53
C THR A 41 1.42 -3.34 -0.54
N THR A 42 1.96 -3.69 0.62
CA THR A 42 3.09 -4.63 0.78
C THR A 42 2.82 -5.97 0.09
N ASP A 43 1.65 -6.56 0.35
CA ASP A 43 1.14 -7.75 -0.33
C ASP A 43 -0.15 -7.39 -1.09
N CYS A 44 -0.50 -8.20 -2.09
CA CYS A 44 -1.75 -8.03 -2.82
C CYS A 44 -2.94 -8.48 -1.96
N CYS A 45 -3.94 -7.62 -1.78
CA CYS A 45 -5.17 -7.95 -1.05
C CYS A 45 -6.13 -8.90 -1.81
N GLY A 46 -5.77 -9.30 -3.04
CA GLY A 46 -6.52 -10.26 -3.86
C GLY A 46 -7.82 -9.72 -4.46
N GLN A 47 -8.19 -8.48 -4.16
CA GLN A 47 -9.43 -7.83 -4.62
C GLN A 47 -9.16 -6.40 -5.05
N LYS A 48 -10.06 -5.82 -5.86
CA LYS A 48 -9.93 -4.42 -6.30
C LYS A 48 -9.98 -3.48 -5.10
N LEU A 49 -9.04 -2.55 -5.03
CA LEU A 49 -9.07 -1.46 -4.06
C LEU A 49 -10.31 -0.60 -4.30
N THR A 50 -10.95 -0.19 -3.21
CA THR A 50 -11.96 0.86 -3.25
C THR A 50 -11.29 2.22 -3.27
N SER A 51 -11.96 3.25 -3.80
CA SER A 51 -11.41 4.62 -3.82
C SER A 51 -11.05 5.15 -2.43
N LYS A 52 -11.75 4.65 -1.39
CA LYS A 52 -11.43 4.99 0.00
C LYS A 52 -10.14 4.33 0.47
N GLU A 53 -9.90 3.07 0.11
CA GLU A 53 -8.65 2.38 0.44
C GLU A 53 -7.48 2.98 -0.34
N GLU A 54 -7.66 3.32 -1.61
CA GLU A 54 -6.65 4.02 -2.41
C GLU A 54 -6.23 5.33 -1.75
N ALA A 55 -7.19 6.17 -1.32
CA ALA A 55 -6.90 7.39 -0.59
C ALA A 55 -6.17 7.13 0.74
N GLN A 56 -6.56 6.09 1.49
CA GLN A 56 -5.91 5.73 2.75
C GLN A 56 -4.47 5.23 2.57
N ILE A 57 -4.17 4.60 1.43
CA ILE A 57 -2.81 4.16 1.07
C ILE A 57 -1.99 5.34 0.56
N TYR A 58 -2.45 6.03 -0.49
CA TYR A 58 -1.67 7.03 -1.21
C TYR A 58 -1.62 8.40 -0.51
N GLU A 59 -2.77 8.95 -0.13
CA GLU A 59 -2.84 10.30 0.43
C GLU A 59 -2.45 10.34 1.90
N HIS A 60 -2.79 9.28 2.63
CA HIS A 60 -2.61 9.24 4.08
C HIS A 60 -1.44 8.34 4.51
N GLY A 61 -1.03 7.36 3.70
CA GLY A 61 -0.02 6.39 4.10
C GLY A 61 -0.40 5.60 5.36
N VAL A 62 -1.69 5.50 5.67
CA VAL A 62 -2.18 4.91 6.92
C VAL A 62 -2.72 3.50 6.75
N LEU A 63 -2.90 3.02 5.53
CA LEU A 63 -3.42 1.69 5.25
C LEU A 63 -2.39 0.89 4.45
N ASP A 64 -2.17 -0.35 4.85
CA ASP A 64 -1.37 -1.32 4.13
C ASP A 64 -2.01 -2.71 4.24
N PHE A 65 -1.74 -3.58 3.30
CA PHE A 65 -2.14 -4.99 3.34
C PHE A 65 -0.88 -5.85 3.39
N LYS A 66 -0.72 -6.60 4.45
CA LYS A 66 0.50 -7.37 4.72
C LYS A 66 0.17 -8.65 5.47
N ASP A 67 0.83 -9.74 5.10
CA ASP A 67 0.68 -11.04 5.75
C ASP A 67 -0.78 -11.55 5.77
N GLY A 68 -1.57 -11.15 4.77
CA GLY A 68 -2.98 -11.56 4.63
C GLY A 68 -3.98 -10.68 5.41
N GLU A 69 -3.53 -9.60 6.04
CA GLU A 69 -4.38 -8.72 6.86
C GLU A 69 -4.24 -7.24 6.48
N TRP A 70 -5.33 -6.50 6.63
CA TRP A 70 -5.31 -5.04 6.55
C TRP A 70 -4.75 -4.45 7.84
N ILE A 71 -3.59 -3.81 7.74
CA ILE A 71 -2.94 -3.11 8.84
C ILE A 71 -3.09 -1.61 8.67
N ARG A 72 -3.24 -0.91 9.79
CA ARG A 72 -3.22 0.55 9.81
C ARG A 72 -2.02 1.05 10.57
N ALA A 73 -1.32 2.03 10.01
CA ALA A 73 -0.29 2.74 10.75
C ALA A 73 -0.96 3.38 11.97
N ARG A 74 -0.54 2.97 13.17
CA ARG A 74 -0.87 3.72 14.37
C ARG A 74 -0.11 5.03 14.26
N ASN A 75 -0.84 6.13 14.02
CA ASN A 75 -0.25 7.47 14.08
C ASN A 75 0.65 7.57 15.31
N GLU A 76 1.95 7.81 15.07
CA GLU A 76 2.98 7.97 16.09
C GLU A 76 2.84 9.30 16.87
N THR A 77 1.61 9.81 17.01
CA THR A 77 1.31 11.08 17.70
C THR A 77 0.56 10.88 19.01
N SER A 78 0.34 9.64 19.46
CA SER A 78 -0.32 9.38 20.77
C SER A 78 0.65 9.05 21.91
N ASN A 79 1.97 9.17 21.73
CA ASN A 79 2.93 8.77 22.76
C ASN A 79 3.96 9.85 23.18
N ARG A 80 3.50 11.08 23.45
CA ARG A 80 4.22 11.94 24.41
C ARG A 80 3.68 11.69 25.83
N ARG A 81 4.07 10.55 26.40
CA ARG A 81 4.17 10.42 27.86
C ARG A 81 5.52 10.98 28.31
N ILE A 82 5.55 12.22 28.79
CA ILE A 82 6.57 12.73 29.71
C ILE A 82 5.82 13.44 30.85
N LYS A 83 5.45 12.67 31.88
CA LYS A 83 6.06 12.58 33.23
C LYS A 83 5.58 13.69 34.18
N ASN A 84 4.86 13.24 35.21
CA ASN A 84 4.73 13.80 36.56
C ASN A 84 5.39 15.16 36.82
N VAL A 85 4.58 16.12 37.27
CA VAL A 85 5.01 17.01 38.35
C VAL A 85 3.96 16.91 39.47
N SER A 86 4.22 16.00 40.41
CA SER A 86 3.67 16.07 41.75
C SER A 86 4.54 17.03 42.58
N ARG A 87 3.91 17.80 43.48
CA ARG A 87 4.50 18.70 44.49
C ARG A 87 5.05 20.01 43.88
N LEU A 88 4.75 21.21 44.39
CA LEU A 88 4.37 21.70 45.73
C LEU A 88 3.23 22.72 45.64
#